data_AF-A0A9E0RXI9-F1
#
_entry.id   AF-A0A9E0RXI9-F1
#
_cell.length_a   1.000
_cell.length_b   1.000
_cell.length_c   1.000
_cell.angle_alpha   90.00
_cell.angle_beta   90.00
_cell.angle_gamma   90.00
#
_symmetry.space_group_name_H-M   'P 1'
#
loop_
_entity.id
_entity.type
_entity.pdbx_description
1 polymer ?
#
loop_
_entity_poly.entity_id
_entity_poly.type
_entity_poly.pdbx_seq_one_letter_code
_entity_poly.pdbx_strand_id
1 'polypeptide(L)'
;MRAALFVTLAVLAGCSSSFGRIQAVREAAPEWYQARKVELRGEGYPRIAEIPNAVDISVSTERLSMSEAEVSAAFALFQSDPRALSAEESAADMLAWATDTRRAVEGQIPAPDFMTDEEVRELKARFDRPRGRL
;
A
#
# COMPACT_ATOMS: atom_id res chain seq x y z
N MET A 1 38.87 14.30 -31.22
CA MET A 1 39.32 12.96 -30.79
C MET A 1 39.88 12.95 -29.36
N ARG A 2 40.71 13.91 -28.93
CA ARG A 2 41.26 13.94 -27.55
C ARG A 2 40.20 14.06 -26.44
N ALA A 3 39.16 14.87 -26.62
CA ALA A 3 38.10 15.04 -25.61
C ALA A 3 37.24 13.78 -25.39
N ALA A 4 37.00 12.99 -26.45
CA ALA A 4 36.23 11.75 -26.35
C ALA A 4 36.96 10.68 -25.53
N LEU A 5 38.30 10.68 -25.56
CA LEU A 5 39.16 9.75 -24.83
C LEU A 5 39.21 10.08 -23.32
N PHE A 6 39.12 11.35 -22.95
CA PHE A 6 39.03 11.77 -21.55
C PHE A 6 37.67 11.43 -20.92
N VAL A 7 36.57 11.57 -21.69
CA VAL A 7 35.22 11.23 -21.21
C VAL A 7 35.08 9.72 -20.97
N THR A 8 35.61 8.88 -21.86
CA THR A 8 35.56 7.42 -21.66
C THR A 8 36.39 6.96 -20.46
N LEU A 9 37.59 7.54 -20.24
CA LEU A 9 38.40 7.25 -19.05
C LEU A 9 37.74 7.70 -17.74
N ALA A 10 37.05 8.85 -17.73
CA ALA A 10 36.33 9.34 -16.55
C ALA A 10 35.12 8.44 -16.19
N VAL A 11 34.39 7.95 -17.19
CA VAL A 11 33.26 7.03 -16.97
C VAL A 11 33.73 5.67 -16.47
N LEU A 12 34.84 5.14 -16.98
CA LEU A 12 35.43 3.88 -16.52
C LEU A 12 35.96 3.96 -15.07
N ALA A 13 36.55 5.09 -14.67
CA ALA A 13 37.01 5.32 -13.30
C ALA A 13 35.83 5.48 -12.30
N GLY A 14 34.71 6.07 -12.73
CA GLY A 14 33.50 6.16 -11.90
C GLY A 14 32.88 4.79 -11.59
N CYS A 15 32.93 3.87 -12.55
CA CYS A 15 32.37 2.51 -12.41
C CYS A 15 33.15 1.62 -11.43
N SER A 16 34.50 1.72 -11.38
CA SER A 16 35.31 0.89 -10.47
C SER A 16 35.08 1.23 -8.99
N SER A 17 34.76 2.51 -8.68
CA SER A 17 34.45 2.95 -7.32
C SER A 17 33.19 2.28 -6.73
N SER A 18 32.24 1.92 -7.59
CA SER A 18 31.00 1.24 -7.16
C SER A 18 31.26 -0.22 -6.77
N PHE A 19 32.13 -0.93 -7.50
CA PHE A 19 32.46 -2.32 -7.23
C PHE A 19 33.23 -2.49 -5.91
N GLY A 20 34.16 -1.58 -5.61
CA GLY A 20 34.88 -1.60 -4.32
C GLY A 20 33.95 -1.34 -3.13
N ARG A 21 32.96 -0.46 -3.30
CA ARG A 21 31.95 -0.15 -2.25
C ARG A 21 31.01 -1.34 -2.01
N ILE A 22 30.66 -2.11 -3.04
CA ILE A 22 29.84 -3.34 -2.90
C ILE A 22 30.62 -4.47 -2.23
N GLN A 23 31.93 -4.60 -2.49
CA GLN A 23 32.77 -5.58 -1.78
C GLN A 23 32.90 -5.23 -0.29
N ALA A 24 33.16 -3.97 0.05
CA ALA A 24 33.22 -3.53 1.44
C ALA A 24 31.90 -3.74 2.20
N VAL A 25 30.76 -3.52 1.56
CA VAL A 25 29.43 -3.80 2.14
C VAL A 25 29.17 -5.30 2.33
N ARG A 26 29.72 -6.15 1.45
CA ARG A 26 29.64 -7.61 1.58
C ARG A 26 30.52 -8.16 2.70
N GLU A 27 31.69 -7.56 2.92
CA GLU A 27 32.59 -7.94 4.02
C GLU A 27 32.08 -7.43 5.38
N ALA A 28 31.42 -6.27 5.40
CA ALA A 28 30.74 -5.74 6.59
C ALA A 28 29.31 -6.29 6.81
N ALA A 29 28.89 -7.28 6.01
CA ALA A 29 27.55 -7.82 6.10
C ALA A 29 27.37 -8.64 7.40
N PRO A 30 26.28 -8.42 8.16
CA PRO A 30 26.02 -9.19 9.37
C PRO A 30 25.90 -10.69 9.12
N GLU A 31 26.13 -11.51 10.16
CA GLU A 31 26.10 -12.98 10.06
C GLU A 31 24.82 -13.54 9.41
N TRP A 32 23.67 -12.93 9.71
CA TRP A 32 22.38 -13.31 9.13
C TRP A 32 22.36 -13.23 7.59
N TYR A 33 23.13 -12.33 6.98
CA TYR A 33 23.22 -12.18 5.53
C TYR A 33 24.01 -13.33 4.90
N GLN A 34 25.06 -13.82 5.57
CA GLN A 34 25.81 -14.99 5.10
C GLN A 34 24.97 -16.27 5.17
N ALA A 35 24.17 -16.43 6.22
CA ALA A 35 23.22 -17.53 6.33
C ALA A 35 22.17 -17.51 5.18
N ARG A 36 21.67 -16.32 4.85
CA ARG A 36 20.65 -16.12 3.79
C ARG A 36 21.19 -16.18 2.36
N LYS A 37 22.51 -16.10 2.19
CA LYS A 37 23.19 -16.21 0.89
C LYS A 37 23.06 -17.61 0.29
N VAL A 38 22.83 -18.62 1.11
CA VAL A 38 22.56 -20.01 0.67
C VAL A 38 21.15 -20.09 0.07
N GLU A 39 20.14 -19.54 0.76
CA GLU A 39 18.76 -19.46 0.25
C GLU A 39 18.66 -18.65 -1.05
N LEU A 40 19.31 -17.48 -1.12
CA LEU A 40 19.30 -16.61 -2.30
C LEU A 40 20.01 -17.21 -3.52
N ARG A 41 20.97 -18.12 -3.33
CA ARG A 41 21.61 -18.89 -4.42
C ARG A 41 20.77 -20.07 -4.89
N GLY A 42 19.64 -20.37 -4.22
CA GLY A 42 18.82 -21.54 -4.51
C GLY A 42 19.50 -22.87 -4.16
N GLU A 43 20.63 -22.84 -3.44
CA GLU A 43 21.34 -24.04 -2.99
C GLU A 43 20.64 -24.55 -1.73
N GLY A 44 19.91 -25.67 -1.82
CA GLY A 44 19.26 -26.32 -0.67
C GLY A 44 17.73 -26.38 -0.71
N TYR A 45 17.07 -25.73 -1.66
CA TYR A 45 15.66 -25.98 -1.91
C TYR A 45 15.50 -27.29 -2.70
N PRO A 46 14.62 -28.22 -2.27
CA PRO A 46 14.32 -29.40 -3.05
C PRO A 46 13.81 -28.99 -4.43
N ARG A 47 14.22 -29.70 -5.48
CA ARG A 47 13.69 -29.42 -6.82
C ARG A 47 12.18 -29.66 -6.80
N ILE A 48 11.42 -28.89 -7.59
CA ILE A 48 9.95 -29.05 -7.66
C ILE A 48 9.55 -30.51 -7.94
N ALA A 49 10.35 -31.24 -8.72
CA ALA A 49 10.16 -32.66 -9.02
C ALA A 49 10.44 -33.62 -7.85
N GLU A 50 11.11 -33.15 -6.78
CA GLU A 50 11.49 -33.91 -5.58
C GLU A 50 10.56 -33.62 -4.40
N ILE A 51 9.62 -32.67 -4.54
CA ILE A 51 8.57 -32.45 -3.54
C ILE A 51 7.61 -33.65 -3.62
N PRO A 52 7.43 -34.44 -2.54
CA PRO A 52 6.46 -35.51 -2.54
C PRO A 52 5.07 -34.95 -2.83
N ASN A 53 4.37 -35.54 -3.79
CA ASN A 53 2.94 -35.29 -4.02
C ASN A 53 2.12 -35.87 -2.86
N ALA A 54 2.32 -35.36 -1.65
CA ALA A 54 1.61 -35.77 -0.46
C ALA A 54 0.57 -34.71 -0.11
N VAL A 55 -0.50 -34.64 -0.89
CA VAL A 55 -1.80 -34.27 -0.35
C VAL A 55 -2.83 -35.11 -1.10
N ASP A 56 -3.28 -36.20 -0.49
CA ASP A 56 -4.62 -36.71 -0.77
C ASP A 56 -5.58 -35.60 -0.34
N ILE A 57 -5.94 -34.73 -1.28
CA ILE A 57 -6.90 -33.66 -1.07
C ILE A 57 -8.28 -34.32 -1.09
N SER A 58 -8.56 -35.18 -0.11
CA SER A 58 -9.93 -35.34 0.36
C SER A 58 -10.31 -33.99 0.97
N VAL A 59 -10.67 -33.04 0.11
CA VAL A 59 -11.20 -31.74 0.53
C VAL A 59 -12.37 -32.06 1.43
N SER A 60 -12.20 -31.91 2.74
CA SER A 60 -13.28 -32.12 3.69
C SER A 60 -14.40 -31.16 3.33
N THR A 61 -15.46 -31.66 2.71
CA THR A 61 -16.66 -30.87 2.36
C THR A 61 -17.31 -30.26 3.60
N GLU A 62 -16.98 -30.77 4.77
CA GLU A 62 -17.32 -30.23 6.09
C GLU A 62 -16.93 -28.77 6.28
N ARG A 63 -15.76 -28.33 5.78
CA ARG A 63 -15.40 -26.89 5.84
C ARG A 63 -16.22 -26.02 4.88
N LEU A 64 -16.71 -26.59 3.77
CA LEU A 64 -17.58 -25.90 2.83
C LEU A 64 -19.01 -25.75 3.39
N SER A 65 -19.54 -26.78 4.06
CA SER A 65 -20.86 -26.71 4.71
C SER A 65 -20.85 -25.79 5.94
N MET A 66 -19.76 -25.77 6.72
CA MET A 66 -19.57 -24.77 7.78
C MET A 66 -19.59 -23.34 7.22
N SER A 67 -18.94 -23.12 6.07
CA SER A 67 -18.94 -21.83 5.37
C SER A 67 -20.33 -21.42 4.90
N GLU A 68 -21.16 -22.34 4.40
CA GLU A 68 -22.53 -22.03 3.98
C GLU A 68 -23.41 -21.57 5.16
N ALA A 69 -23.32 -22.25 6.30
CA ALA A 69 -24.05 -21.86 7.51
C ALA A 69 -23.60 -20.49 8.04
N GLU A 70 -22.29 -20.22 8.04
CA GLU A 70 -21.73 -18.92 8.44
C GLU A 70 -22.15 -17.79 7.50
N VAL A 71 -22.11 -18.03 6.18
CA VAL A 71 -22.56 -17.07 5.16
C VAL A 71 -24.05 -16.78 5.30
N SER A 72 -24.87 -17.81 5.51
CA SER A 72 -26.31 -17.65 5.72
C SER A 72 -26.62 -16.84 6.99
N ALA A 73 -25.91 -17.12 8.10
CA ALA A 73 -26.04 -16.36 9.34
C ALA A 73 -25.60 -14.89 9.16
N ALA A 74 -24.49 -14.63 8.46
CA ALA A 74 -24.03 -13.28 8.17
C ALA A 74 -25.01 -12.51 7.27
N PHE A 75 -25.60 -13.19 6.28
CA PHE A 75 -26.61 -12.60 5.40
C PHE A 75 -27.92 -12.30 6.13
N ALA A 76 -28.35 -13.18 7.04
CA ALA A 76 -29.51 -12.92 7.89
C ALA A 76 -29.28 -11.72 8.82
N LEU A 77 -28.08 -11.60 9.40
CA LEU A 77 -27.69 -10.45 10.20
C LEU A 77 -27.71 -9.16 9.37
N PHE A 78 -27.15 -9.19 8.16
CA PHE A 78 -27.18 -8.08 7.22
C PHE A 78 -28.60 -7.63 6.92
N GLN A 79 -29.50 -8.54 6.53
CA GLN A 79 -30.89 -8.21 6.22
C GLN A 79 -31.71 -7.72 7.43
N SER A 80 -31.30 -8.07 8.65
CA SER A 80 -31.97 -7.59 9.87
C SER A 80 -31.60 -6.15 10.24
N ASP A 81 -30.55 -5.59 9.63
CA ASP A 81 -30.13 -4.20 9.88
C ASP A 81 -31.07 -3.23 9.14
N PRO A 82 -31.70 -2.27 9.84
CA PRO A 82 -32.51 -1.23 9.18
C PRO A 82 -31.76 -0.42 8.11
N ARG A 83 -30.42 -0.38 8.15
CA ARG A 83 -29.57 0.27 7.16
C ARG A 83 -29.36 -0.56 5.89
N ALA A 84 -29.70 -1.85 5.93
CA ALA A 84 -29.66 -2.74 4.77
C ALA A 84 -30.95 -2.67 3.93
N LEU A 85 -31.94 -1.87 4.34
CA LEU A 85 -33.10 -1.56 3.52
C LEU A 85 -32.63 -0.90 2.22
N SER A 86 -33.17 -1.37 1.10
CA SER A 86 -32.99 -0.69 -0.18
C SER A 86 -33.62 0.70 -0.11
N ALA A 87 -33.01 1.68 -0.79
CA ALA A 87 -33.65 2.97 -1.00
C ALA A 87 -35.04 2.76 -1.65
N GLU A 88 -36.08 3.26 -0.99
CA GLU A 88 -37.45 3.23 -1.50
C GLU A 88 -37.75 4.43 -2.38
N GLU A 89 -36.90 5.46 -2.31
CA GLU A 89 -37.01 6.70 -3.06
C GLU A 89 -36.78 6.46 -4.56
N SER A 90 -37.67 7.00 -5.38
CA SER A 90 -37.46 7.00 -6.82
C SER A 90 -36.36 7.98 -7.22
N ALA A 91 -35.82 7.82 -8.43
CA ALA A 91 -34.91 8.81 -9.01
C ALA A 91 -35.50 10.22 -9.07
N ALA A 92 -36.83 10.34 -9.25
CA ALA A 92 -37.52 11.62 -9.24
C ALA A 92 -37.53 12.25 -7.84
N ASP A 93 -37.75 11.45 -6.79
CA ASP A 93 -37.74 11.91 -5.40
C ASP A 93 -36.34 12.41 -5.00
N MET A 94 -35.30 11.69 -5.39
CA MET A 94 -33.91 12.10 -5.17
C MET A 94 -33.57 13.42 -5.87
N LEU A 95 -34.05 13.61 -7.11
CA LEU A 95 -33.85 14.86 -7.86
C LEU A 95 -34.62 16.04 -7.24
N ALA A 96 -35.84 15.79 -6.75
CA ALA A 96 -36.63 16.79 -6.05
C ALA A 96 -35.93 17.21 -4.75
N TRP A 97 -35.51 16.26 -3.92
CA TRP A 97 -34.75 16.51 -2.70
C TRP A 97 -33.46 17.30 -2.97
N ALA A 98 -32.69 16.93 -3.99
CA ALA A 98 -31.46 17.62 -4.34
C ALA A 98 -31.71 19.07 -4.77
N THR A 99 -32.80 19.31 -5.50
CA THR A 99 -33.21 20.65 -5.95
C THR A 99 -33.65 21.51 -4.77
N ASP A 100 -34.47 20.94 -3.88
CA ASP A 100 -34.95 21.65 -2.70
C ASP A 100 -33.82 21.96 -1.72
N THR A 101 -32.92 20.99 -1.50
CA THR A 101 -31.72 21.19 -0.68
C THR A 101 -30.84 22.28 -1.25
N ARG A 102 -30.60 22.28 -2.58
CA ARG A 102 -29.83 23.34 -3.23
C ARG A 102 -30.46 24.70 -3.01
N ARG A 103 -31.77 24.83 -3.22
CA ARG A 103 -32.50 26.09 -2.99
C ARG A 103 -32.42 26.54 -1.54
N ALA A 104 -32.47 25.61 -0.59
CA ALA A 104 -32.40 25.92 0.82
C ALA A 104 -31.01 26.44 1.24
N VAL A 105 -29.92 25.92 0.65
CA VAL A 105 -28.55 26.32 1.00
C VAL A 105 -28.00 27.46 0.15
N GLU A 106 -28.61 27.75 -1.00
CA GLU A 106 -28.18 28.81 -1.90
C GLU A 106 -28.21 30.18 -1.20
N GLY A 107 -27.07 30.87 -1.22
CA GLY A 107 -26.90 32.16 -0.52
C GLY A 107 -26.80 32.07 1.01
N GLN A 108 -26.98 30.89 1.61
CA GLN A 108 -26.79 30.67 3.06
C GLN A 108 -25.39 30.19 3.42
N ILE A 109 -24.62 29.71 2.44
CA ILE A 109 -23.24 29.29 2.66
C ILE A 109 -22.40 30.56 2.81
N PRO A 110 -21.81 30.82 4.00
CA PRO A 110 -20.93 31.96 4.17
C PRO A 110 -19.73 31.84 3.23
N ALA A 111 -19.14 32.98 2.87
CA ALA A 111 -17.88 32.96 2.14
C ALA A 111 -16.89 32.06 2.91
N PRO A 112 -16.20 31.15 2.22
CA PRO A 112 -15.31 30.24 2.91
C PRO A 112 -14.19 31.04 3.58
N ASP A 113 -14.11 30.91 4.90
CA ASP A 113 -13.08 31.52 5.74
C ASP A 113 -11.86 30.60 5.80
N PHE A 114 -11.25 30.37 4.63
CA PHE A 114 -10.03 29.59 4.54
C PHE A 114 -8.83 30.44 5.01
N MET A 115 -7.89 29.79 5.69
CA MET A 115 -6.61 30.41 6.01
C MET A 115 -5.93 30.89 4.73
N THR A 116 -5.46 32.13 4.75
CA THR A 116 -4.57 32.67 3.74
C THR A 116 -3.23 31.92 3.73
N ASP A 117 -2.51 32.00 2.61
CA ASP A 117 -1.17 31.40 2.51
C ASP A 117 -0.21 31.90 3.60
N GLU A 118 -0.40 33.15 4.03
CA GLU A 118 0.37 33.79 5.10
C GLU A 118 0.08 33.14 6.46
N GLU A 119 -1.19 32.97 6.82
CA GLU A 119 -1.59 32.31 8.07
C GLU A 119 -1.15 30.85 8.10
N VAL A 120 -1.22 30.15 6.95
CA VAL A 120 -0.71 28.78 6.81
C VAL A 120 0.80 28.74 7.06
N ARG A 121 1.55 29.72 6.55
CA ARG A 121 3.00 29.82 6.75
C ARG A 121 3.36 30.08 8.20
N GLU A 122 2.65 31.00 8.86
CA GLU A 122 2.83 31.28 10.29
C GLU A 122 2.52 30.06 11.16
N LEU A 123 1.45 29.34 10.84
CA LEU A 123 1.09 28.10 11.53
C LEU A 123 2.18 27.04 11.38
N LYS A 124 2.67 26.82 10.16
CA LYS A 124 3.76 25.87 9.89
C LYS A 124 5.03 26.21 10.67
N ALA A 125 5.44 27.47 10.71
CA ALA A 125 6.63 27.92 11.42
C ALA A 125 6.57 27.63 12.93
N ARG A 126 5.37 27.66 13.53
CA ARG A 126 5.18 27.36 14.96
C ARG A 126 5.49 25.91 15.33
N PHE A 127 5.22 25.00 14.39
CA PHE A 127 5.39 23.56 14.54
C PHE A 127 6.68 23.03 13.91
N ASP A 128 7.42 23.88 13.20
CA ASP A 128 8.75 23.54 12.68
C ASP A 128 9.78 23.53 13.82
N ARG A 129 9.77 22.45 14.59
CA ARG A 129 10.71 22.18 15.68
C ARG A 129 11.76 21.19 15.22
N PRO A 130 13.04 21.34 15.67
CA PRO A 130 14.07 20.36 15.35
C PRO A 130 13.62 18.97 15.76
N ARG A 131 13.51 18.05 14.80
CA ARG A 131 13.27 16.64 15.11
C ARG A 131 14.49 16.14 15.87
N GLY A 132 14.29 15.69 17.12
CA GLY A 132 15.35 15.08 17.90
C GLY A 132 15.97 13.93 17.11
N ARG A 133 17.26 14.04 16.81
CA ARG A 133 18.02 12.93 16.23
C ARG A 133 18.24 11.90 17.33
N LEU A 134 17.69 10.71 17.14
CA LEU A 134 18.06 9.50 17.89
C LEU A 134 19.39 8.96 17.35
#